data_AF-A0A0B1S2F1-F1
#
_entry.id   AF-A0A0B1S2F1-F1
#
_cell.length_a   1.000
_cell.length_b   1.000
_cell.length_c   1.000
_cell.angle_alpha   90.00
_cell.angle_beta   90.00
_cell.angle_gamma   90.00
#
_symmetry.space_group_name_H-M   'P 1'
#
loop_
_entity.id
_entity.type
_entity.pdbx_description
1 polymer ?
#
loop_
_entity_poly.entity_id
_entity_poly.type
_entity_poly.pdbx_seq_one_letter_code
_entity_poly.pdbx_strand_id
1 'polypeptide(L)'
;MVVDGDLIPTSGADLARNYARIPIMTGVARKEWAHKKPQFYNLHRKSSLTAEESGESVFRIIEGSFHDTAATKLSNSTLHLVANASFVRYIDDPTNTYETSRVVSALQKMEADIEFVAPCQREIDAYVHNNITVFAYSFDYTPESPIFEEEKKTFNLFGRDPVTVLRKDQSLKG
;
A
#
# COMPACT_ATOMS: atom_id res chain seq x y z
N MET A 1 -11.30 -4.59 9.24
CA MET A 1 -12.72 -5.05 9.24
C MET A 1 -12.82 -6.22 10.19
N VAL A 2 -13.76 -6.20 11.14
CA VAL A 2 -13.92 -7.28 12.13
C VAL A 2 -15.00 -8.23 11.63
N VAL A 3 -14.68 -9.53 11.54
CA VAL A 3 -15.67 -10.58 11.27
C VAL A 3 -16.36 -10.87 12.61
N ASP A 4 -17.62 -10.44 12.73
CA ASP A 4 -18.40 -10.56 13.96
C ASP A 4 -19.38 -11.74 13.96
N GLY A 5 -19.54 -12.40 12.80
CA GLY A 5 -20.46 -13.52 12.64
C GLY A 5 -21.94 -13.11 12.50
N ASP A 6 -22.24 -11.80 12.49
CA ASP A 6 -23.59 -11.25 12.37
C ASP A 6 -23.68 -10.32 11.16
N LEU A 7 -23.24 -9.07 11.30
CA LEU A 7 -23.22 -8.10 10.19
C LEU A 7 -22.18 -8.48 9.13
N ILE A 8 -21.01 -8.95 9.57
CA ILE A 8 -19.92 -9.43 8.72
C ILE A 8 -19.69 -10.90 9.06
N PRO A 9 -20.40 -11.83 8.38
CA PRO A 9 -20.44 -13.23 8.78
C PRO A 9 -19.16 -14.00 8.42
N THR A 10 -18.38 -13.50 7.46
CA THR A 10 -17.11 -14.11 7.03
C THR A 10 -16.18 -13.06 6.41
N SER A 11 -15.02 -13.49 5.90
CA SER A 11 -14.07 -12.63 5.21
C SER A 11 -14.69 -11.96 3.98
N GLY A 12 -14.25 -10.73 3.66
CA GLY A 12 -14.73 -10.02 2.47
C GLY A 12 -14.45 -10.79 1.16
N ALA A 13 -13.33 -11.52 1.11
CA ALA A 13 -12.99 -12.36 -0.03
C ALA A 13 -14.00 -13.51 -0.22
N ASP A 14 -14.41 -14.17 0.86
CA ASP A 14 -15.40 -15.25 0.80
C ASP A 14 -16.80 -14.71 0.53
N LEU A 15 -17.12 -13.51 1.01
CA LEU A 15 -18.39 -12.83 0.71
C LEU A 15 -18.52 -12.54 -0.78
N ALA A 16 -17.50 -11.91 -1.39
CA ALA A 16 -17.49 -11.64 -2.81
C ALA A 16 -17.56 -12.95 -3.62
N ARG A 17 -16.73 -13.94 -3.25
CA ARG A 17 -16.66 -15.20 -3.98
C ARG A 17 -17.96 -16.00 -3.94
N ASN A 18 -18.64 -16.07 -2.80
CA ASN A 18 -19.80 -16.95 -2.66
C ASN A 18 -21.14 -16.25 -2.87
N TYR A 19 -21.20 -14.92 -2.76
CA TYR A 19 -22.46 -14.18 -2.69
C TYR A 19 -22.54 -12.93 -3.58
N ALA A 20 -21.50 -12.60 -4.35
CA ALA A 20 -21.57 -11.49 -5.31
C ALA A 20 -22.69 -11.75 -6.33
N ARG A 21 -23.59 -10.77 -6.48
CA ARG A 21 -24.82 -10.87 -7.29
C ARG A 21 -25.24 -9.59 -8.02
N ILE A 22 -24.57 -8.47 -7.72
CA ILE A 22 -24.90 -7.16 -8.28
C ILE A 22 -23.69 -6.69 -9.09
N PRO A 23 -23.87 -6.20 -10.33
CA PRO A 23 -22.77 -5.58 -11.07
C PRO A 23 -22.13 -4.43 -10.32
N ILE A 24 -20.81 -4.32 -10.38
CA ILE A 24 -20.05 -3.27 -9.68
C ILE A 24 -19.21 -2.46 -10.66
N MET A 25 -18.88 -1.23 -10.26
CA MET A 25 -17.82 -0.44 -10.83
C MET A 25 -16.73 -0.26 -9.77
N THR A 26 -15.51 -0.67 -10.08
CA THR A 26 -14.37 -0.62 -9.15
C THR A 26 -13.09 -0.29 -9.90
N GLY A 27 -12.06 0.15 -9.21
CA GLY A 27 -10.84 0.60 -9.83
C GLY A 27 -9.83 1.12 -8.82
N VAL A 28 -8.66 1.48 -9.33
CA VAL A 28 -7.53 2.00 -8.55
C VAL A 28 -6.99 3.25 -9.20
N ALA A 29 -6.36 4.12 -8.41
CA ALA A 29 -5.55 5.20 -8.92
C ALA A 29 -4.13 4.72 -9.24
N ARG A 30 -3.52 5.26 -10.29
CA ARG A 30 -2.13 4.93 -10.67
C ARG A 30 -1.10 5.18 -9.56
N LYS A 31 -1.46 6.04 -8.60
CA LYS A 31 -0.57 6.63 -7.59
C LYS A 31 -1.24 6.68 -6.21
N GLU A 32 -1.76 5.56 -5.72
CA GLU A 32 -2.41 5.47 -4.38
C GLU A 32 -1.53 6.02 -3.25
N TRP A 33 -0.22 5.69 -3.27
CA TRP A 33 0.74 6.09 -2.24
C TRP A 33 1.70 7.21 -2.66
N ALA A 34 1.38 8.01 -3.69
CA ALA A 34 2.31 9.03 -4.17
C ALA A 34 2.65 10.15 -3.17
N HIS A 35 1.87 10.27 -2.09
CA HIS A 35 2.13 11.21 -1.00
C HIS A 35 3.21 10.74 -0.01
N LYS A 36 3.58 9.44 0.03
CA LYS A 36 4.62 8.91 0.94
C LYS A 36 6.01 9.39 0.55
N LYS A 37 6.54 10.38 1.27
CA LYS A 37 7.89 10.92 1.06
C LYS A 37 9.00 9.96 1.55
N PRO A 38 10.28 10.15 1.18
CA PRO A 38 11.39 9.29 1.63
C PRO A 38 11.50 9.12 3.16
N GLN A 39 11.01 10.11 3.92
CA GLN A 39 11.00 10.04 5.39
C GLN A 39 10.08 8.93 5.93
N PHE A 40 9.03 8.55 5.20
CA PHE A 40 8.15 7.44 5.58
C PHE A 40 8.87 6.08 5.52
N TYR A 41 9.97 6.01 4.78
CA TYR A 41 10.81 4.82 4.63
C TYR A 41 12.08 4.86 5.49
N ASN A 42 12.22 5.86 6.38
CA ASN A 42 13.45 6.13 7.13
C ASN A 42 14.69 6.43 6.25
N LEU A 43 14.50 6.88 5.01
CA LEU A 43 15.58 7.14 4.04
C LEU A 43 16.08 8.60 4.09
N HIS A 44 16.25 9.15 5.29
CA HIS A 44 16.54 10.57 5.47
C HIS A 44 17.81 11.03 4.75
N ARG A 45 17.69 12.06 3.90
CA ARG A 45 18.80 12.87 3.34
C ARG A 45 19.83 12.10 2.50
N LYS A 46 19.53 10.86 2.07
CA LYS A 46 20.38 10.12 1.13
C LYS A 46 19.98 10.43 -0.30
N SER A 47 20.97 10.63 -1.17
CA SER A 47 20.77 10.74 -2.61
C SER A 47 20.69 9.35 -3.26
N SER A 48 21.43 8.39 -2.73
CA SER A 48 21.49 7.00 -3.18
C SER A 48 21.55 6.03 -2.01
N LEU A 49 21.11 4.80 -2.24
CA LEU A 49 21.09 3.70 -1.29
C LEU A 49 22.01 2.57 -1.74
N THR A 50 22.26 1.60 -0.85
CA THR A 50 22.82 0.31 -1.26
C THR A 50 21.69 -0.68 -1.62
N ALA A 51 22.05 -1.77 -2.30
CA ALA A 51 21.13 -2.88 -2.54
C ALA A 51 20.59 -3.45 -1.22
N GLU A 52 21.43 -3.55 -0.20
CA GLU A 52 21.06 -4.06 1.13
C GLU A 52 20.06 -3.15 1.83
N GLU A 53 20.28 -1.83 1.83
CA GLU A 53 19.36 -0.85 2.43
C GLU A 53 17.98 -0.84 1.72
N SER A 54 18.02 -0.98 0.39
CA SER A 54 16.80 -1.10 -0.42
C SER A 54 16.08 -2.43 -0.11
N GLY A 55 16.83 -3.51 0.07
CA GLY A 55 16.31 -4.82 0.48
C GLY A 55 15.68 -4.82 1.87
N GLU A 56 16.30 -4.13 2.84
CA GLU A 56 15.74 -3.97 4.17
C GLU A 56 14.41 -3.18 4.13
N SER A 57 14.34 -2.15 3.29
CA SER A 57 13.10 -1.38 3.09
C SER A 57 11.98 -2.24 2.50
N VAL A 58 12.29 -3.10 1.53
CA VAL A 58 11.34 -4.08 0.98
C VAL A 58 10.89 -5.06 2.05
N PHE A 59 11.83 -5.62 2.81
CA PHE A 59 11.52 -6.59 3.87
C PHE A 59 10.56 -6.00 4.91
N ARG A 60 10.78 -4.76 5.35
CA ARG A 60 9.90 -4.10 6.33
C ARG A 60 8.47 -3.93 5.82
N ILE A 61 8.28 -3.58 4.54
CA ILE A 61 6.96 -3.46 3.93
C ILE A 61 6.26 -4.83 3.88
N ILE A 62 6.99 -5.87 3.43
CA ILE A 62 6.45 -7.23 3.38
C ILE A 62 6.11 -7.74 4.78
N GLU A 63 7.00 -7.56 5.74
CA GLU A 63 6.77 -7.95 7.13
C GLU A 63 5.54 -7.25 7.72
N GLY A 64 5.43 -5.93 7.56
CA GLY A 64 4.28 -5.15 8.03
C GLY A 64 2.97 -5.61 7.40
N SER A 65 2.93 -5.66 6.06
CA SER A 65 1.72 -6.05 5.33
C SER A 65 1.24 -7.47 5.67
N PHE A 66 2.15 -8.44 5.78
CA PHE A 66 1.77 -9.81 6.07
C PHE A 66 1.44 -10.04 7.55
N HIS A 67 2.13 -9.40 8.50
CA HIS A 67 1.75 -9.53 9.90
C HIS A 67 0.42 -8.83 10.24
N ASP A 68 0.08 -7.75 9.54
CA ASP A 68 -1.21 -7.06 9.73
C ASP A 68 -2.40 -7.84 9.14
N THR A 69 -2.15 -8.72 8.16
CA THR A 69 -3.21 -9.40 7.39
C THR A 69 -3.29 -10.91 7.60
N ALA A 70 -2.23 -11.57 8.09
CA ALA A 70 -2.20 -13.02 8.27
C ALA A 70 -2.79 -13.45 9.61
N ALA A 71 -3.62 -14.52 9.59
CA ALA A 71 -4.17 -15.13 10.81
C ALA A 71 -3.09 -15.83 11.66
N THR A 72 -1.98 -16.24 11.03
CA THR A 72 -0.84 -16.90 11.68
C THR A 72 0.45 -16.16 11.36
N LYS A 73 1.33 -16.06 12.35
CA LYS A 73 2.63 -15.43 12.16
C LYS A 73 3.47 -16.26 11.18
N LEU A 74 3.87 -15.66 10.06
CA LEU A 74 4.76 -16.30 9.09
C LEU A 74 6.18 -16.43 9.66
N SER A 75 6.91 -17.45 9.24
CA SER A 75 8.32 -17.59 9.60
C SER A 75 9.17 -16.55 8.86
N ASN A 76 10.27 -16.13 9.48
CA ASN A 76 11.19 -15.17 8.86
C ASN A 76 11.74 -15.69 7.52
N SER A 77 11.96 -17.00 7.38
CA SER A 77 12.43 -17.59 6.11
C SER A 77 11.43 -17.39 4.96
N THR A 78 10.13 -17.53 5.24
CA THR A 78 9.07 -17.24 4.26
C THR A 78 9.03 -15.75 3.93
N LEU A 79 9.11 -14.88 4.94
CA LEU A 79 9.12 -13.43 4.72
C LEU A 79 10.34 -12.97 3.90
N HIS A 80 11.53 -13.52 4.17
CA HIS A 80 12.73 -13.25 3.37
C HIS A 80 12.59 -13.74 1.92
N LEU A 81 11.99 -14.92 1.71
CA LEU A 81 11.76 -15.42 0.35
C LEU A 81 10.85 -14.48 -0.44
N VAL A 82 9.73 -14.05 0.17
CA VAL A 82 8.81 -13.10 -0.45
C VAL A 82 9.48 -11.75 -0.68
N ALA A 83 10.22 -11.23 0.30
CA ALA A 83 10.95 -9.98 0.18
C ALA A 83 12.00 -10.00 -0.95
N ASN A 84 12.74 -11.11 -1.10
CA ASN A 84 13.71 -11.26 -2.18
C ASN A 84 13.04 -11.27 -3.56
N ALA A 85 11.91 -11.98 -3.70
CA ALA A 85 11.14 -11.98 -4.94
C ALA A 85 10.59 -10.57 -5.25
N SER A 86 10.08 -9.86 -4.25
CA SER A 86 9.61 -8.48 -4.38
C SER A 86 10.73 -7.51 -4.73
N PHE A 87 11.91 -7.68 -4.14
CA PHE A 87 13.09 -6.89 -4.48
C PHE A 87 13.44 -7.02 -5.96
N VAL A 88 13.53 -8.26 -6.47
CA VAL A 88 13.80 -8.52 -7.89
C VAL A 88 12.70 -7.93 -8.78
N ARG A 89 11.45 -7.95 -8.33
CA ARG A 89 10.32 -7.47 -9.12
C ARG A 89 10.24 -5.94 -9.22
N TYR A 90 10.51 -5.24 -8.12
CA TYR A 90 10.23 -3.80 -8.00
C TYR A 90 11.49 -2.93 -7.94
N ILE A 91 12.57 -3.42 -7.32
CA ILE A 91 13.77 -2.62 -7.06
C ILE A 91 14.88 -2.95 -8.06
N ASP A 92 15.11 -4.23 -8.30
CA ASP A 92 16.18 -4.69 -9.19
C ASP A 92 15.91 -4.23 -10.63
N ASP A 93 16.95 -3.71 -11.27
CA ASP A 93 16.89 -3.13 -12.60
C ASP A 93 18.25 -3.30 -13.27
N PRO A 94 18.32 -3.53 -14.59
CA PRO A 94 19.59 -3.78 -15.28
C PRO A 94 20.62 -2.66 -15.15
N THR A 95 20.20 -1.44 -14.78
CA THR A 95 21.12 -0.32 -14.54
C THR A 95 21.88 -0.43 -13.21
N ASN A 96 21.40 -1.27 -12.29
CA ASN A 96 21.97 -1.45 -10.94
C ASN A 96 22.15 -0.12 -10.18
N THR A 97 21.28 0.86 -10.43
CA THR A 97 21.30 2.19 -9.79
C THR A 97 20.32 2.24 -8.64
N TYR A 98 20.72 2.75 -7.48
CA TYR A 98 19.84 2.82 -6.29
C TYR A 98 19.59 4.28 -5.88
N GLU A 99 19.25 5.13 -6.85
CA GLU A 99 18.84 6.50 -6.55
C GLU A 99 17.61 6.52 -5.65
N THR A 100 17.63 7.37 -4.63
CA THR A 100 16.60 7.36 -3.58
C THR A 100 15.22 7.69 -4.14
N SER A 101 15.13 8.59 -5.12
CA SER A 101 13.88 8.90 -5.82
C SER A 101 13.30 7.69 -6.56
N ARG A 102 14.15 6.92 -7.25
CA ARG A 102 13.78 5.69 -7.95
C ARG A 102 13.30 4.62 -6.98
N VAL A 103 14.09 4.36 -5.94
CA VAL A 103 13.77 3.36 -4.91
C VAL A 103 12.47 3.71 -4.21
N VAL A 104 12.28 4.97 -3.78
CA VAL A 104 11.03 5.41 -3.15
C VAL A 104 9.84 5.25 -4.09
N SER A 105 9.97 5.62 -5.37
CA SER A 105 8.89 5.43 -6.35
C SER A 105 8.53 3.95 -6.53
N ALA A 106 9.53 3.07 -6.49
CA ALA A 106 9.32 1.63 -6.59
C ALA A 106 8.68 1.04 -5.32
N LEU A 107 9.09 1.48 -4.13
CA LEU A 107 8.48 1.09 -2.85
C LEU A 107 7.02 1.55 -2.77
N GLN A 108 6.73 2.80 -3.16
CA GLN A 108 5.36 3.32 -3.26
C GLN A 108 4.49 2.46 -4.19
N LYS A 109 5.03 2.07 -5.35
CA LYS A 109 4.33 1.20 -6.30
C LYS A 109 4.09 -0.19 -5.71
N MET A 110 5.09 -0.76 -5.05
CA MET A 110 4.97 -2.08 -4.42
C MET A 110 3.89 -2.09 -3.35
N GLU A 111 3.84 -1.07 -2.47
CA GLU A 111 2.78 -0.94 -1.48
C GLU A 111 1.41 -0.73 -2.11
N ALA A 112 1.31 0.10 -3.15
CA ALA A 112 0.05 0.34 -3.85
C ALA A 112 -0.47 -0.97 -4.47
N ASP A 113 0.43 -1.77 -5.04
CA ASP A 113 0.07 -3.07 -5.61
C ASP A 113 -0.42 -4.05 -4.53
N ILE A 114 0.22 -4.07 -3.36
CA ILE A 114 -0.15 -4.94 -2.23
C ILE A 114 -1.50 -4.56 -1.61
N GLU A 115 -1.72 -3.27 -1.37
CA GLU A 115 -2.84 -2.80 -0.56
C GLU A 115 -4.08 -2.43 -1.38
N PHE A 116 -3.92 -2.10 -2.66
CA PHE A 116 -5.02 -1.62 -3.51
C PHE A 116 -5.19 -2.46 -4.77
N VAL A 117 -4.14 -2.60 -5.60
CA VAL A 117 -4.28 -3.23 -6.93
C VAL A 117 -4.59 -4.72 -6.81
N ALA A 118 -3.84 -5.47 -6.02
CA ALA A 118 -4.06 -6.91 -5.87
C ALA A 118 -5.39 -7.24 -5.17
N PRO A 119 -5.82 -6.54 -4.10
CA PRO A 119 -7.16 -6.70 -3.55
C PRO A 119 -8.29 -6.35 -4.54
N CYS A 120 -8.16 -5.24 -5.28
CA CYS A 120 -9.14 -4.86 -6.30
C CYS A 120 -9.24 -5.93 -7.39
N GLN A 121 -8.10 -6.45 -7.88
CA GLN A 121 -8.10 -7.52 -8.87
C GLN A 121 -8.75 -8.79 -8.33
N ARG A 122 -8.45 -9.16 -7.08
CA ARG A 122 -9.04 -10.34 -6.43
C ARG A 122 -10.56 -10.21 -6.30
N GLU A 123 -11.07 -9.01 -6.03
CA GLU A 123 -12.51 -8.75 -6.02
C GLU A 123 -13.12 -8.89 -7.42
N ILE A 124 -12.49 -8.28 -8.44
CA ILE A 124 -12.92 -8.42 -9.85
C ILE A 124 -13.02 -9.90 -10.22
N ASP A 125 -11.99 -10.70 -9.92
CA ASP A 125 -11.95 -12.13 -10.23
C ASP A 125 -13.09 -12.90 -9.55
N ALA A 126 -13.45 -12.54 -8.31
CA ALA A 126 -14.55 -13.16 -7.58
C ALA A 126 -15.92 -12.88 -8.22
N TYR A 127 -16.14 -11.65 -8.69
CA TYR A 127 -17.38 -11.27 -9.38
C TYR A 127 -17.48 -11.93 -10.76
N VAL A 128 -16.37 -11.96 -11.51
CA VAL A 128 -16.30 -12.63 -12.82
C VAL A 128 -16.53 -14.13 -12.68
N HIS A 129 -16.00 -14.77 -11.62
CA HIS A 129 -16.26 -16.18 -11.33
C HIS A 129 -17.75 -16.48 -11.14
N ASN A 130 -18.51 -15.54 -10.58
CA ASN A 130 -19.95 -15.64 -10.39
C ASN A 130 -20.77 -15.19 -11.62
N ASN A 131 -20.10 -14.96 -12.76
CA ASN A 131 -20.69 -14.46 -13.99
C ASN A 131 -21.41 -13.10 -13.81
N ILE A 132 -20.89 -12.26 -12.90
CA ILE A 132 -21.39 -10.92 -12.64
C ILE A 132 -20.53 -9.90 -13.40
N THR A 133 -21.18 -8.93 -14.05
CA THR A 133 -20.50 -7.88 -14.80
C THR A 133 -19.73 -6.95 -13.87
N VAL A 134 -18.49 -6.62 -14.25
CA VAL A 134 -17.65 -5.66 -13.54
C VAL A 134 -17.17 -4.58 -14.51
N PHE A 135 -17.33 -3.31 -14.12
CA PHE A 135 -16.78 -2.16 -14.82
C PHE A 135 -15.51 -1.70 -14.11
N ALA A 136 -14.35 -2.11 -14.63
CA ALA A 136 -13.05 -1.75 -14.06
C ALA A 136 -12.54 -0.41 -14.60
N TYR A 137 -11.93 0.42 -13.76
CA TYR A 137 -11.23 1.65 -14.18
C TYR A 137 -9.83 1.78 -13.56
N SER A 138 -8.96 2.54 -14.23
CA SER A 138 -7.69 3.04 -13.70
C SER A 138 -7.70 4.56 -13.77
N PHE A 139 -7.50 5.22 -12.65
CA PHE A 139 -7.50 6.67 -12.58
C PHE A 139 -6.07 7.22 -12.61
N ASP A 140 -5.74 7.92 -13.69
CA ASP A 140 -4.38 8.39 -13.97
C ASP A 140 -4.26 9.93 -13.94
N TYR A 141 -5.36 10.64 -13.75
CA TYR A 141 -5.38 12.10 -13.77
C TYR A 141 -4.88 12.69 -12.45
N THR A 142 -3.97 13.66 -12.53
CA THR A 142 -3.52 14.47 -11.38
C THR A 142 -4.01 15.91 -11.57
N PRO A 143 -4.69 16.53 -10.59
CA PRO A 143 -5.14 17.92 -10.72
C PRO A 143 -3.98 18.88 -10.92
N GLU A 144 -4.17 19.89 -11.77
CA GLU A 144 -3.19 20.99 -11.98
C GLU A 144 -3.18 22.01 -10.83
N SER A 145 -4.23 22.00 -9.99
CA SER A 145 -4.31 22.86 -8.82
C SER A 145 -3.31 22.43 -7.75
N PRO A 146 -2.79 23.38 -6.94
CA PRO A 146 -1.94 23.04 -5.80
C PRO A 146 -2.67 22.09 -4.85
N ILE A 147 -2.05 20.96 -4.55
CA ILE A 147 -2.53 20.01 -3.53
C ILE A 147 -1.99 20.44 -2.17
N PHE A 148 -2.90 20.66 -1.23
CA PHE A 148 -2.57 20.96 0.17
C PHE A 148 -2.83 19.70 0.99
N GLU A 149 -1.77 19.15 1.60
CA GLU A 149 -1.89 18.02 2.50
C GLU A 149 -1.90 18.52 3.94
N GLU A 150 -2.96 18.22 4.68
CA GLU A 150 -3.05 18.47 6.12
C GLU A 150 -2.93 17.15 6.88
N GLU A 151 -1.80 16.94 7.56
CA GLU A 151 -1.62 15.81 8.46
C GLU A 151 -1.95 16.25 9.90
N LYS A 152 -2.95 15.60 10.50
CA LYS A 152 -3.35 15.82 11.89
C LYS A 152 -2.93 14.61 12.73
N LYS A 153 -1.91 14.75 13.56
CA LYS A 153 -1.51 13.72 14.55
C LYS A 153 -1.98 14.11 15.93
N THR A 154 -2.74 13.23 16.56
CA THR A 154 -3.21 13.41 17.93
C THR A 154 -2.46 12.45 18.84
N PHE A 155 -1.69 13.00 19.78
CA PHE A 155 -0.91 12.25 20.74
C PHE A 155 -1.63 12.28 22.09
N ASN A 156 -1.99 11.09 22.59
CA ASN A 156 -2.43 10.92 23.97
C ASN A 156 -1.19 10.83 24.85
N LEU A 157 -0.55 11.98 25.09
CA LEU A 157 0.57 12.11 26.02
C LEU A 157 0.02 12.41 27.41
N PHE A 158 0.46 11.64 28.41
CA PHE A 158 0.13 11.70 29.85
C PHE A 158 -0.66 12.96 30.28
N GLY A 159 -1.98 12.84 30.37
CA GLY A 159 -2.89 13.93 30.74
C GLY A 159 -4.34 13.65 30.30
N ARG A 160 -5.29 14.46 30.79
CA ARG A 160 -6.71 14.39 30.40
C ARG A 160 -6.97 14.93 28.99
N ASP A 161 -6.08 15.78 28.49
CA ASP A 161 -6.26 16.48 27.21
C ASP A 161 -5.24 16.00 26.17
N PRO A 162 -5.70 15.54 25.00
CA PRO A 162 -4.82 15.07 23.93
C PRO A 162 -4.12 16.24 23.23
N VAL A 163 -2.85 16.06 22.88
CA VAL A 163 -2.07 17.04 22.12
C VAL A 163 -2.27 16.80 20.63
N THR A 164 -2.84 17.77 19.92
CA THR A 164 -2.97 17.72 18.45
C THR A 164 -1.87 18.53 17.78
N VAL A 165 -1.11 17.89 16.91
CA VAL A 165 -0.17 18.53 15.98
C VAL A 165 -0.79 18.57 14.59
N LEU A 166 -0.96 19.77 14.04
CA LEU A 166 -1.40 20.00 12.67
C LEU A 166 -0.18 20.41 11.84
N ARG A 167 0.10 19.64 10.79
CA ARG A 167 1.13 19.97 9.81
C ARG A 167 0.46 20.19 8.45
N LYS A 168 0.62 21.39 7.89
CA LYS A 168 0.21 21.67 6.51
C LYS A 168 1.46 21.63 5.64
N ASP A 169 1.56 20.64 4.78
CA ASP A 169 2.60 20.57 3.77
C ASP A 169 2.01 21.05 2.43
N GLN A 170 2.62 22.07 1.84
CA GLN A 170 2.33 22.46 0.46
C GLN A 170 3.18 21.58 -0.45
N SER A 171 2.55 20.85 -1.37
CA SER A 171 3.30 20.18 -2.43
C SER A 171 4.02 21.24 -3.27
N LEU A 172 5.35 21.16 -3.37
CA LEU A 172 6.12 22.00 -4.28
C LEU A 172 5.71 21.65 -5.71
N LYS A 173 5.38 22.66 -6.51
CA LYS A 173 5.10 22.50 -7.94
C LYS A 173 6.26 21.73 -8.59
N GLY A 174 5.98 20.51 -9.05
CA GLY A 174 6.82 19.73 -9.95
C GLY A 174 6.22 19.80 -11.33
#